data_AF-A0A1B7W5R0-F1
#
_entry.id   AF-A0A1B7W5R0-F1
#
_cell.length_a   1.000
_cell.length_b   1.000
_cell.length_c   1.000
_cell.angle_alpha   90.00
_cell.angle_beta   90.00
_cell.angle_gamma   90.00
#
_symmetry.space_group_name_H-M   'P 1'
#
loop_
_entity.id
_entity.type
_entity.pdbx_description
1 polymer ?
#
loop_
_entity_poly.entity_id
_entity_poly.type
_entity_poly.pdbx_seq_one_letter_code
_entity_poly.pdbx_strand_id
1 'polypeptide(L)'
;MNEAFEEAFNLLCGDKIGYGMSREVFECALLPGYVVKVETARERFQNIMEWETWRIVQSTPASRWFAECKWISPNGKILIQERTRPPAPSEFVEKVPVWFTDLKRTNWGMARTNKDDRHYLVCHDYGTSLMLQDGTTTRRMKKAVWYDA
;
A
#
# COMPACT_ATOMS: atom_id res chain seq x y z
N MET A 1 -9.82 18.86 -19.81
CA MET A 1 -10.58 18.21 -18.72
C MET A 1 -11.69 19.18 -18.35
N ASN A 2 -12.87 18.74 -17.90
CA ASN A 2 -13.86 19.69 -17.37
C ASN A 2 -13.25 20.34 -16.11
N GLU A 3 -13.19 21.67 -16.04
CA GLU A 3 -12.55 22.42 -14.94
C GLU A 3 -13.06 21.95 -13.57
N ALA A 4 -14.36 21.65 -13.47
CA ALA A 4 -14.97 21.13 -12.25
C ALA A 4 -14.37 19.78 -11.78
N PHE A 5 -13.93 18.90 -12.68
CA PHE A 5 -13.30 17.63 -12.29
C PHE A 5 -11.87 17.83 -11.78
N GLU A 6 -11.15 18.81 -12.33
CA GLU A 6 -9.81 19.16 -11.88
C GLU A 6 -9.86 19.85 -10.51
N GLU A 7 -10.78 20.79 -10.32
CA GLU A 7 -11.04 21.41 -9.01
C GLU A 7 -11.45 20.38 -7.97
N ALA A 8 -12.34 19.44 -8.33
CA ALA A 8 -12.71 18.34 -7.44
C ALA A 8 -11.50 17.46 -7.11
N PHE A 9 -10.64 17.12 -8.08
CA PHE A 9 -9.43 16.35 -7.81
C PHE A 9 -8.49 17.08 -6.87
N ASN A 10 -8.24 18.37 -7.10
CA ASN A 10 -7.36 19.21 -6.27
C ASN A 10 -7.95 19.48 -4.86
N LEU A 11 -9.27 19.42 -4.71
CA LEU A 11 -9.91 19.44 -3.38
C LEU A 11 -9.66 18.13 -2.60
N LEU A 12 -9.60 17.00 -3.30
CA LEU A 12 -9.45 15.66 -2.72
C LEU A 12 -7.98 15.29 -2.47
N CYS A 13 -7.09 15.71 -3.36
CA CYS A 13 -5.69 15.37 -3.39
C CYS A 13 -4.85 16.58 -3.01
N GLY A 14 -3.97 16.40 -2.04
CA GLY A 14 -2.92 17.37 -1.74
C GLY A 14 -1.72 17.19 -2.68
N ASP A 15 -0.53 17.43 -2.14
CA ASP A 15 0.70 17.33 -2.91
C ASP A 15 0.93 15.93 -3.49
N LYS A 16 1.55 15.89 -4.67
CA LYS A 16 2.08 14.64 -5.24
C LYS A 16 3.32 14.23 -4.45
N ILE A 17 3.26 13.07 -3.80
CA ILE A 17 4.31 12.56 -2.90
C ILE A 17 5.09 11.38 -3.47
N GLY A 18 4.61 10.80 -4.58
CA GLY A 18 5.27 9.66 -5.19
C GLY A 18 4.77 9.39 -6.60
N TYR A 19 5.57 8.62 -7.32
CA TYR A 19 5.21 8.05 -8.61
C TYR A 19 5.92 6.72 -8.78
N GLY A 20 5.33 5.84 -9.58
CA GLY A 20 5.92 4.58 -9.98
C GLY A 20 5.69 4.33 -11.47
N MET A 21 5.98 3.11 -11.91
CA MET A 21 5.87 2.73 -13.32
C MET A 21 4.43 2.86 -13.88
N SER A 22 3.41 2.70 -13.03
CA SER A 22 2.01 2.67 -13.47
C SER A 22 1.08 3.62 -12.72
N ARG A 23 1.58 4.32 -11.69
CA ARG A 23 0.74 5.04 -10.72
C ARG A 23 1.39 6.33 -10.25
N GLU A 24 0.54 7.30 -9.95
CA GLU A 24 0.90 8.51 -9.20
C GLU A 24 0.29 8.43 -7.80
N VAL A 25 0.98 9.02 -6.82
CA VAL A 25 0.56 8.98 -5.42
C VAL A 25 0.51 10.40 -4.88
N PHE A 26 -0.64 10.77 -4.32
CA PHE A 26 -0.94 12.07 -3.76
C PHE A 26 -1.29 11.95 -2.28
N GLU A 27 -1.09 13.00 -1.51
CA GLU A 27 -1.70 13.09 -0.17
C GLU A 27 -3.23 13.09 -0.28
N CYS A 28 -3.93 12.45 0.67
CA CYS A 28 -5.38 12.57 0.74
C CYS A 28 -5.78 13.75 1.63
N ALA A 29 -6.27 14.84 1.03
CA ALA A 29 -6.67 16.03 1.77
C ALA A 29 -7.89 15.78 2.66
N LEU A 30 -8.81 14.89 2.24
CA LEU A 30 -10.02 14.58 3.01
C LEU A 30 -9.80 13.60 4.17
N LEU A 31 -8.77 12.75 4.09
CA LEU A 31 -8.51 11.71 5.09
C LEU A 31 -7.05 11.81 5.53
N PRO A 32 -6.75 12.63 6.56
CA PRO A 32 -5.41 12.73 7.11
C PRO A 32 -4.86 11.36 7.49
N GLY A 33 -3.61 11.09 7.10
CA GLY A 33 -2.97 9.79 7.29
C GLY A 33 -3.23 8.78 6.17
N TYR A 34 -3.84 9.19 5.06
CA TYR A 34 -4.02 8.38 3.85
C TYR A 34 -3.41 9.04 2.61
N VAL A 35 -3.24 8.25 1.56
CA VAL A 35 -2.77 8.65 0.23
C VAL A 35 -3.80 8.26 -0.82
N VAL A 36 -3.81 8.98 -1.93
CA VAL A 36 -4.59 8.66 -3.13
C VAL A 36 -3.63 8.12 -4.18
N LYS A 37 -3.79 6.85 -4.56
CA LYS A 37 -3.06 6.21 -5.67
C LYS A 37 -3.91 6.24 -6.94
N VAL A 38 -3.40 6.86 -7.99
CA VAL A 38 -4.08 7.01 -9.28
C VAL A 38 -3.35 6.18 -10.35
N GLU A 39 -4.07 5.24 -10.98
CA GLU A 39 -3.49 4.33 -11.98
C GLU A 39 -3.53 4.92 -13.39
N THR A 40 -2.37 5.39 -13.86
CA THR A 40 -2.20 6.11 -15.13
C THR A 40 -1.93 5.19 -16.31
N ALA A 41 -1.33 4.01 -16.08
CA ALA A 41 -1.07 3.04 -17.15
C ALA A 41 -2.36 2.34 -17.64
N ARG A 42 -2.39 2.02 -18.93
CA ARG A 42 -3.40 1.11 -19.52
C ARG A 42 -3.01 -0.34 -19.22
N GLU A 43 -4.01 -1.20 -19.03
CA GLU A 43 -3.84 -2.66 -18.80
C GLU A 43 -3.03 -3.06 -17.55
N ARG A 44 -2.87 -2.13 -16.61
CA ARG A 44 -2.41 -2.42 -15.25
C ARG A 44 -3.61 -2.29 -14.31
N PHE A 45 -3.67 -3.19 -13.34
CA PHE A 45 -4.74 -3.30 -12.35
C PHE A 45 -4.17 -3.36 -10.92
N GLN A 46 -3.05 -2.68 -10.67
CA GLN A 46 -2.32 -2.79 -9.41
C GLN A 46 -3.17 -2.36 -8.22
N ASN A 47 -3.96 -1.30 -8.36
CA ASN A 47 -4.90 -0.85 -7.33
C ASN A 47 -5.96 -1.90 -6.99
N ILE A 48 -6.50 -2.60 -8.00
CA ILE A 48 -7.47 -3.69 -7.78
C ILE A 48 -6.79 -4.86 -7.06
N MET A 49 -5.59 -5.24 -7.48
CA MET A 49 -4.86 -6.34 -6.85
C MET A 49 -4.52 -6.05 -5.38
N GLU A 50 -4.10 -4.82 -5.06
CA GLU A 50 -3.92 -4.38 -3.68
C GLU A 50 -5.24 -4.43 -2.90
N TRP A 51 -6.34 -3.91 -3.47
CA TRP A 51 -7.64 -3.94 -2.81
C TRP A 51 -8.10 -5.37 -2.48
N GLU A 52 -8.08 -6.28 -3.46
CA GLU A 52 -8.50 -7.67 -3.26
C GLU A 52 -7.61 -8.36 -2.21
N THR A 53 -6.30 -8.13 -2.24
CA THR A 53 -5.37 -8.64 -1.22
C THR A 53 -5.77 -8.14 0.17
N TRP A 54 -6.02 -6.83 0.31
CA TRP A 54 -6.46 -6.26 1.57
C TRP A 54 -7.79 -6.86 2.04
N ARG A 55 -8.77 -7.04 1.13
CA ARG A 55 -10.07 -7.64 1.46
C ARG A 55 -9.95 -9.04 2.03
N ILE A 56 -8.99 -9.83 1.55
CA ILE A 56 -8.67 -11.17 2.04
C ILE A 56 -8.05 -11.11 3.45
N VAL A 57 -7.11 -10.20 3.69
CA VAL A 57 -6.29 -10.23 4.92
C VAL A 57 -6.82 -9.35 6.06
N GLN A 58 -7.64 -8.33 5.78
CA GLN A 58 -8.02 -7.27 6.74
C GLN A 58 -8.62 -7.79 8.06
N SER A 59 -9.31 -8.94 8.02
CA SER A 59 -9.95 -9.56 9.18
C SER A 59 -9.11 -10.69 9.80
N THR A 60 -7.87 -10.85 9.35
CA THR A 60 -6.95 -11.90 9.81
C THR A 60 -5.73 -11.29 10.52
N PRO A 61 -4.97 -12.05 11.31
CA PRO A 61 -3.72 -11.57 11.90
C PRO A 61 -2.65 -11.14 10.87
N ALA A 62 -2.80 -11.51 9.59
CA ALA A 62 -1.88 -11.11 8.54
C ALA A 62 -1.98 -9.60 8.24
N SER A 63 -3.13 -8.96 8.50
CA SER A 63 -3.38 -7.54 8.25
C SER A 63 -2.32 -6.61 8.85
N ARG A 64 -1.71 -7.00 9.97
CA ARG A 64 -0.64 -6.24 10.65
C ARG A 64 0.57 -5.91 9.77
N TRP A 65 0.73 -6.62 8.66
CA TRP A 65 1.84 -6.47 7.72
C TRP A 65 1.52 -5.60 6.51
N PHE A 66 0.31 -5.08 6.38
CA PHE A 66 -0.14 -4.36 5.19
C PHE A 66 -0.64 -2.97 5.57
N ALA A 67 -0.29 -1.97 4.77
CA ALA A 67 -0.96 -0.67 4.85
C ALA A 67 -2.44 -0.84 4.49
N GLU A 68 -3.35 -0.34 5.34
CA GLU A 68 -4.80 -0.49 5.14
C GLU A 68 -5.26 0.16 3.83
N CYS A 69 -6.06 -0.55 3.04
CA CYS A 69 -6.81 0.07 1.94
C CYS A 69 -8.18 0.50 2.45
N LYS A 70 -8.50 1.80 2.30
CA LYS A 70 -9.73 2.39 2.85
C LYS A 70 -10.89 2.35 1.88
N TRP A 71 -10.61 2.58 0.61
CA TRP A 71 -11.61 2.71 -0.44
C TRP A 71 -10.97 2.55 -1.82
N ILE A 72 -11.74 2.05 -2.78
CA ILE A 72 -11.35 1.98 -4.20
C ILE A 72 -12.51 2.49 -5.06
N SER A 73 -12.19 3.17 -6.17
CA SER A 73 -13.21 3.55 -7.15
C SER A 73 -13.83 2.33 -7.84
N PRO A 74 -15.09 2.40 -8.32
CA PRO A 74 -15.74 1.24 -8.95
C PRO A 74 -14.98 0.64 -10.15
N ASN A 75 -14.19 1.45 -10.84
CA ASN A 75 -13.35 1.02 -11.97
C ASN A 75 -11.90 0.69 -11.58
N GLY A 76 -11.56 0.74 -10.29
CA GLY A 76 -10.23 0.43 -9.76
C GLY A 76 -9.14 1.49 -9.99
N LYS A 77 -9.44 2.59 -10.67
CA LYS A 77 -8.43 3.59 -11.05
C LYS A 77 -7.90 4.42 -9.87
N ILE A 78 -8.70 4.60 -8.83
CA ILE A 78 -8.33 5.38 -7.63
C ILE A 78 -8.40 4.45 -6.43
N LEU A 79 -7.32 4.41 -5.64
CA LEU A 79 -7.25 3.67 -4.39
C LEU A 79 -6.83 4.63 -3.26
N ILE A 80 -7.56 4.61 -2.16
CA ILE A 80 -7.17 5.28 -0.92
C ILE A 80 -6.51 4.25 -0.02
N GLN A 81 -5.25 4.48 0.34
CA GLN A 81 -4.45 3.59 1.19
C GLN A 81 -3.82 4.38 2.34
N GLU A 82 -3.60 3.74 3.48
CA GLU A 82 -2.90 4.32 4.61
C GLU A 82 -1.53 4.88 4.18
N ARG A 83 -1.25 6.11 4.60
CA ARG A 83 0.02 6.78 4.36
C ARG A 83 1.08 6.17 5.26
N THR A 84 2.22 5.85 4.67
CA THR A 84 3.40 5.40 5.39
C THR A 84 4.48 6.48 5.37
N ARG A 85 5.38 6.44 6.35
CA ARG A 85 6.66 7.16 6.28
C ARG A 85 7.80 6.19 5.93
N PRO A 86 8.90 6.67 5.34
CA PRO A 86 10.09 5.86 5.15
C PRO A 86 10.57 5.23 6.48
N PRO A 87 10.90 3.93 6.52
CA PRO A 87 11.51 3.31 7.70
C PRO A 87 12.96 3.75 7.85
N ALA A 88 13.40 4.00 9.08
CA ALA A 88 14.81 4.10 9.40
C ALA A 88 15.50 2.74 9.23
N PRO A 89 16.82 2.68 9.00
CA PRO A 89 17.54 1.41 8.82
C PRO A 89 17.29 0.38 9.93
N SER A 90 17.14 0.84 11.17
CA SER A 90 16.87 0.00 12.36
C SER A 90 15.43 -0.50 12.47
N GLU A 91 14.50 0.04 11.67
CA GLU A 91 13.08 -0.35 11.71
C GLU A 91 12.76 -1.53 10.78
N PHE A 92 13.72 -1.90 9.92
CA PHE A 92 13.60 -3.09 9.09
C PHE A 92 13.76 -4.36 9.93
N VAL A 93 12.76 -5.25 9.85
CA VAL A 93 12.74 -6.48 10.63
C VAL A 93 13.63 -7.57 10.03
N GLU A 94 14.18 -8.45 10.87
CA GLU A 94 15.02 -9.56 10.41
C GLU A 94 14.23 -10.69 9.72
N LYS A 95 12.94 -10.79 10.02
CA LYS A 95 12.07 -11.85 9.50
C LYS A 95 10.72 -11.31 9.04
N VAL A 96 10.27 -11.82 7.91
CA VAL A 96 8.95 -11.54 7.32
C VAL A 96 8.21 -12.85 7.06
N PRO A 97 6.88 -12.81 6.90
CA PRO A 97 6.12 -13.97 6.48
C PRO A 97 6.65 -14.53 5.16
N VAL A 98 6.61 -15.86 5.02
CA VAL A 98 7.22 -16.54 3.86
C VAL A 98 6.63 -16.09 2.52
N TRP A 99 5.36 -15.70 2.52
CA TRP A 99 4.57 -15.25 1.38
C TRP A 99 4.91 -13.84 0.87
N PHE A 100 5.70 -13.04 1.61
CA PHE A 100 6.28 -11.81 1.03
C PHE A 100 7.46 -12.13 0.12
N THR A 101 7.28 -12.00 -1.19
CA THR A 101 8.33 -12.34 -2.17
C THR A 101 9.16 -11.14 -2.57
N ASP A 102 8.56 -9.94 -2.60
CA ASP A 102 9.26 -8.70 -2.92
C ASP A 102 9.60 -7.90 -1.65
N LEU A 103 10.90 -7.83 -1.35
CA LEU A 103 11.48 -7.13 -0.20
C LEU A 103 12.28 -5.89 -0.61
N LYS A 104 11.88 -5.24 -1.72
CA LYS A 104 12.40 -3.91 -2.09
C LYS A 104 12.01 -2.91 -1.00
N ARG A 105 12.97 -2.18 -0.42
CA ARG A 105 12.70 -1.27 0.71
C ARG A 105 11.64 -0.22 0.42
N THR A 106 11.56 0.26 -0.82
CA THR A 106 10.56 1.27 -1.25
C THR A 106 9.12 0.76 -1.20
N ASN A 107 8.89 -0.55 -1.20
CA ASN A 107 7.55 -1.16 -1.11
C ASN A 107 7.08 -1.29 0.34
N TRP A 108 7.92 -0.86 1.30
CA TRP A 108 7.69 -0.95 2.72
C TRP A 108 7.75 0.42 3.38
N GLY A 109 6.99 0.58 4.46
CA GLY A 109 6.85 1.85 5.17
C GLY A 109 6.40 1.65 6.60
N MET A 110 6.50 2.70 7.41
CA MET A 110 6.02 2.69 8.79
C MET A 110 4.62 3.31 8.84
N ALA A 111 3.64 2.55 9.34
CA ALA A 111 2.22 2.91 9.37
C ALA A 111 1.58 2.64 10.74
N ARG A 112 0.42 3.24 11.02
CA ARG A 112 -0.34 3.08 12.29
C ARG A 112 -1.45 2.03 12.19
N THR A 113 -1.33 1.11 11.23
CA THR A 113 -2.31 0.06 10.87
C THR A 113 -2.97 -0.65 12.06
N ASN A 114 -2.27 -0.77 13.20
CA ASN A 114 -2.77 -1.49 14.39
C ASN A 114 -3.48 -0.62 15.44
N LYS A 115 -3.74 0.67 15.18
CA LYS A 115 -4.56 1.59 15.99
C LYS A 115 -4.16 1.76 17.47
N ASP A 116 -2.98 1.30 17.87
CA ASP A 116 -2.43 1.37 19.23
C ASP A 116 -1.34 2.45 19.37
N ASP A 117 -1.46 3.54 18.60
CA ASP A 117 -0.51 4.67 18.51
C ASP A 117 0.93 4.33 18.10
N ARG A 118 1.24 3.07 17.84
CA ARG A 118 2.56 2.62 17.39
C ARG A 118 2.65 2.56 15.88
N HIS A 119 3.86 2.77 15.37
CA HIS A 119 4.17 2.57 13.97
C HIS A 119 4.74 1.17 13.75
N TYR A 120 4.23 0.49 12.74
CA TYR A 120 4.66 -0.85 12.34
C TYR A 120 5.23 -0.80 10.95
N LEU A 121 6.25 -1.61 10.72
CA LEU A 121 6.74 -1.86 9.37
C LEU A 121 5.68 -2.67 8.62
N VAL A 122 5.15 -2.09 7.56
CA VAL A 122 4.13 -2.67 6.70
C VAL A 122 4.54 -2.59 5.24
N CYS A 123 4.03 -3.51 4.43
CA CYS A 123 4.08 -3.43 2.99
C CYS A 123 2.95 -2.52 2.50
N HIS A 124 3.28 -1.55 1.66
CA HIS A 124 2.32 -0.62 1.04
C HIS A 124 2.27 -0.78 -0.48
N ASP A 125 3.14 -1.61 -1.07
CA ASP A 125 3.03 -2.05 -2.47
C ASP A 125 3.01 -3.59 -2.53
N TYR A 126 1.80 -4.14 -2.62
CA TYR A 126 1.55 -5.59 -2.57
C TYR A 126 0.69 -6.08 -3.75
N GLY A 127 0.54 -5.27 -4.81
CA GLY A 127 -0.25 -5.59 -6.01
C GLY A 127 0.37 -6.65 -6.93
N THR A 128 1.66 -6.94 -6.79
CA THR A 128 2.40 -7.94 -7.58
C THR A 128 2.74 -9.21 -6.77
N SER A 129 2.25 -9.31 -5.54
CA SER A 129 2.72 -10.35 -4.63
C SER A 129 2.16 -11.73 -5.02
N LEU A 130 3.03 -12.76 -5.05
CA LEU A 130 2.64 -14.17 -5.24
C LEU A 130 1.76 -14.71 -4.09
N MET A 131 1.34 -13.87 -3.15
CA MET A 131 0.51 -14.22 -2.00
C MET A 131 -0.84 -14.79 -2.39
N LEU A 132 -1.39 -14.38 -3.54
CA LEU A 132 -2.63 -14.95 -4.06
C LEU A 132 -2.49 -16.42 -4.46
N GLN A 133 -1.26 -16.90 -4.70
CA GLN A 133 -0.98 -18.31 -5.04
C GLN A 133 -0.70 -19.15 -3.78
N ASP A 134 0.12 -18.66 -2.85
CA ASP A 134 0.57 -19.43 -1.68
C ASP A 134 -0.33 -19.28 -0.44
N GLY A 135 -1.21 -18.28 -0.41
CA GLY A 135 -2.13 -18.00 0.69
C GLY A 135 -1.46 -17.36 1.91
N THR A 136 -2.23 -16.55 2.65
CA THR A 136 -1.76 -15.81 3.85
C THR A 136 -2.00 -16.55 5.17
N THR A 137 -2.41 -17.81 5.10
CA THR A 137 -2.83 -18.61 6.27
C THR A 137 -1.66 -19.18 7.06
N THR A 138 -0.50 -19.35 6.43
CA THR A 138 0.69 -19.87 7.10
C THR A 138 1.34 -18.82 8.01
N ARG A 139 1.76 -19.26 9.20
CA ARG A 139 2.54 -18.45 10.16
C ARG A 139 4.05 -18.58 9.96
N ARG A 140 4.49 -19.29 8.90
CA ARG A 140 5.92 -19.49 8.61
C ARG A 140 6.58 -18.15 8.27
N MET A 141 7.75 -17.93 8.86
CA MET A 141 8.57 -16.75 8.67
C MET A 141 9.87 -17.14 7.96
N LYS A 142 10.40 -16.24 7.13
CA LYS A 142 11.72 -16.36 6.50
C LYS A 142 12.62 -15.19 6.88
N LYS A 143 13.93 -15.37 6.79
CA LYS A 143 14.89 -14.26 6.92
C LYS A 143 14.61 -13.24 5.82
N ALA A 144 14.48 -11.98 6.19
CA ALA A 144 14.29 -10.89 5.26
C ALA A 144 15.63 -10.56 4.58
N VAL A 145 15.60 -10.46 3.25
CA VAL A 145 16.73 -9.98 2.45
C VAL A 145 16.27 -8.69 1.80
N TRP A 146 16.42 -7.59 2.54
CA TRP A 146 16.04 -6.25 2.08
C TRP A 146 17.01 -5.76 1.02
N TYR A 147 16.48 -5.14 -0.04
CA TYR A 147 17.30 -4.60 -1.12
C TYR A 147 16.76 -3.27 -1.62
N ASP A 148 17.65 -2.51 -2.26
CA ASP A 148 17.38 -1.24 -2.92
C ASP A 148 17.55 -1.44 -4.44
N ALA A 149 16.63 -0.87 -5.23
CA ALA A 149 16.63 -1.03 -6.70
C ALA A 149 16.13 0.24 -7.39
#